data_AF-A0A6G0RFL6-F1
#
_entry.id   AF-A0A6G0RFL6-F1
#
_cell.length_a   1.000
_cell.length_b   1.000
_cell.length_c   1.000
_cell.angle_alpha   90.00
_cell.angle_beta   90.00
_cell.angle_gamma   90.00
#
_symmetry.space_group_name_H-M   'P 1'
#
loop_
_entity.id
_entity.type
_entity.pdbx_description
1 polymer ?
#
loop_
_entity_poly.entity_id
_entity_poly.type
_entity_poly.pdbx_seq_one_letter_code
_entity_poly.pdbx_strand_id
1 'polypeptide(L)'
;MDSSNRPRRDTMNASVLHPPNNWHLSDAVIGNVVQRARATPDLTRFSIAPSRLRTAEPQEPFQVRAWKKPRLTEVVQVGKAEPEPRSKVETTVNEKNTNSGNVASLIALGKESLREARRQNQRRYRKKQHDNMVSLEQETNKLQLQIEQLEQRRRAISPTVRGDDCYWSVVVEYFRLFKLGLMEQPSTQQLPSNATPAKDISSAQLNLLCSKLAQDVALNEGRGVDAVIYSWRRASFWFQDFRLELEDLHKEGANALVAVTKTSFTITERTLRNVFPGIWDDRESEAGYALVNKLLGQRIVMRGTTFFEWDPTRSLVSSLIAQSDLLTPVLRLLGCLKDVERVFGKAIISPDFHWTSSSLISCWGCIPSIVRFLG
;
A
#
# COMPACT_ATOMS: atom_id res chain seq x y z
N MET A 1 -37.80 -63.18 7.18
CA MET A 1 -36.54 -62.52 7.56
C MET A 1 -36.29 -61.50 6.46
N ASP A 2 -36.91 -60.31 6.50
CA ASP A 2 -36.65 -59.20 7.43
C ASP A 2 -35.15 -58.79 7.35
N SER A 3 -34.72 -57.57 7.02
CA SER A 3 -35.39 -56.27 6.94
C SER A 3 -34.51 -55.25 6.19
N SER A 4 -35.15 -54.20 5.68
CA SER A 4 -34.67 -52.80 5.64
C SER A 4 -33.77 -52.25 4.50
N ASN A 5 -34.43 -51.37 3.72
CA ASN A 5 -34.04 -49.99 3.38
C ASN A 5 -32.76 -49.66 2.59
N ARG A 6 -32.96 -49.23 1.34
CA ARG A 6 -32.19 -48.12 0.72
C ARG A 6 -33.14 -47.11 0.07
N PRO A 7 -33.02 -45.81 0.36
CA PRO A 7 -33.89 -44.79 -0.22
C PRO A 7 -33.40 -44.35 -1.61
N ARG A 8 -34.37 -43.95 -2.44
CA ARG A 8 -34.20 -43.29 -3.74
C ARG A 8 -33.41 -41.99 -3.56
N ARG A 9 -32.43 -41.73 -4.42
CA ARG A 9 -31.81 -40.41 -4.56
C ARG A 9 -32.43 -39.70 -5.74
N ASP A 10 -33.22 -38.68 -5.39
CA ASP A 10 -33.75 -37.69 -6.29
C ASP A 10 -32.64 -36.85 -6.92
N THR A 11 -32.87 -36.50 -8.18
CA THR A 11 -32.10 -35.57 -8.99
C THR A 11 -32.09 -34.16 -8.37
N MET A 12 -30.96 -33.72 -7.83
CA MET A 12 -30.71 -32.31 -7.51
C MET A 12 -30.34 -31.55 -8.79
N ASN A 13 -31.32 -30.84 -9.34
CA ASN A 13 -31.09 -29.78 -10.32
C ASN A 13 -30.34 -28.61 -9.68
N ALA A 14 -29.38 -28.06 -10.41
CA ALA A 14 -28.51 -26.97 -10.01
C ALA A 14 -29.31 -25.67 -9.78
N SER A 15 -29.34 -25.21 -8.53
CA SER A 15 -29.87 -23.89 -8.16
C SER A 15 -28.81 -22.81 -8.44
N VAL A 16 -28.92 -22.17 -9.60
CA VAL A 16 -28.27 -20.90 -9.92
C VAL A 16 -29.05 -19.78 -9.21
N LEU A 17 -28.40 -19.09 -8.27
CA LEU A 17 -28.97 -17.93 -7.60
C LEU A 17 -28.97 -16.72 -8.55
N HIS A 18 -30.14 -16.25 -8.96
CA HIS A 18 -30.31 -14.96 -9.61
C HIS A 18 -30.74 -13.88 -8.58
N PRO A 19 -30.21 -12.64 -8.68
CA PRO A 19 -30.66 -11.53 -7.85
C PRO A 19 -32.08 -11.08 -8.24
N PRO A 20 -32.90 -10.59 -7.28
CA PRO A 20 -34.30 -10.27 -7.51
C PRO A 20 -34.43 -8.88 -8.15
N ASN A 21 -34.59 -8.83 -9.48
CA ASN A 21 -35.29 -7.77 -10.25
C ASN A 21 -34.97 -7.93 -11.74
N ASN A 22 -35.57 -8.93 -12.41
CA ASN A 22 -35.37 -9.13 -13.85
C ASN A 22 -36.66 -9.00 -14.68
N TRP A 23 -37.69 -8.36 -14.12
CA TRP A 23 -38.92 -8.06 -14.84
C TRP A 23 -39.22 -6.59 -14.63
N HIS A 24 -39.29 -5.82 -15.74
CA HIS A 24 -39.41 -4.37 -15.87
C HIS A 24 -38.13 -3.58 -16.18
N LEU A 25 -37.52 -3.87 -17.34
CA LEU A 25 -36.84 -2.86 -18.15
C LEU A 25 -37.43 -2.92 -19.56
N SER A 26 -38.11 -1.85 -19.98
CA SER A 26 -38.54 -1.65 -21.37
C SER A 26 -37.49 -0.78 -22.09
N ASP A 27 -37.05 -1.21 -23.28
CA ASP A 27 -36.02 -0.58 -24.11
C ASP A 27 -36.41 0.75 -24.78
N ALA A 28 -37.20 1.60 -24.12
CA ALA A 28 -37.74 2.81 -24.72
C ALA A 28 -37.61 4.05 -23.85
N VAL A 29 -36.46 4.31 -23.23
CA VAL A 29 -36.12 5.66 -22.72
C VAL A 29 -34.60 5.91 -22.76
N ILE A 30 -34.00 5.95 -23.95
CA ILE A 30 -32.70 6.64 -24.15
C ILE A 30 -32.98 7.95 -24.87
N GLY A 31 -33.21 9.01 -24.09
CA GLY A 31 -33.24 10.38 -24.58
C GLY A 31 -31.89 11.05 -24.37
N ASN A 32 -31.26 11.50 -25.45
CA ASN A 32 -30.15 12.47 -25.57
C ASN A 32 -29.12 12.53 -24.43
N VAL A 33 -27.99 11.84 -24.63
CA VAL A 33 -26.77 12.02 -23.85
C VAL A 33 -26.09 13.34 -24.24
N VAL A 34 -26.11 14.33 -23.35
CA VAL A 34 -25.24 15.52 -23.47
C VAL A 34 -23.99 15.27 -22.63
N GLN A 35 -22.84 15.24 -23.30
CA GLN A 35 -21.52 15.07 -22.70
C GLN A 35 -21.21 16.26 -21.80
N ARG A 36 -21.06 16.04 -20.49
CA ARG A 36 -20.64 17.10 -19.55
C ARG A 36 -19.12 17.25 -19.63
N ALA A 37 -18.65 18.37 -20.18
CA ALA A 37 -17.23 18.73 -20.20
C ALA A 37 -16.67 18.74 -18.76
N ARG A 38 -15.59 17.98 -18.52
CA ARG A 38 -14.81 18.05 -17.28
C ARG A 38 -13.90 19.27 -17.38
N ALA A 39 -14.09 20.24 -16.48
CA ALA A 39 -13.09 21.24 -16.21
C ALA A 39 -11.86 20.57 -15.57
N THR A 40 -10.67 20.83 -16.12
CA THR A 40 -9.37 20.42 -15.60
C THR A 40 -9.10 21.09 -14.25
N PRO A 41 -8.61 20.38 -13.22
CA PRO A 41 -8.14 21.02 -12.01
C PRO A 41 -6.80 21.70 -12.28
N ASP A 42 -6.73 23.00 -12.00
CA ASP A 42 -5.54 23.84 -12.03
C ASP A 42 -4.48 23.32 -11.03
N LEU A 43 -3.28 23.01 -11.55
CA LEU A 43 -2.16 22.39 -10.84
C LEU A 43 -1.09 23.42 -10.39
N THR A 44 -1.41 24.70 -10.27
CA THR A 44 -0.41 25.71 -9.85
C THR A 44 -0.62 26.26 -8.45
N ARG A 45 -0.75 25.39 -7.42
CA ARG A 45 -0.81 25.88 -6.03
C ARG A 45 -0.16 25.03 -4.95
N PHE A 46 0.98 24.39 -5.23
CA PHE A 46 1.93 23.99 -4.17
C PHE A 46 3.36 24.06 -4.70
N SER A 47 3.99 25.23 -4.56
CA SER A 47 5.44 25.38 -4.71
C SER A 47 6.04 25.35 -3.31
N ILE A 48 6.81 24.31 -2.98
CA ILE A 48 7.56 24.21 -1.72
C ILE A 48 9.03 24.42 -2.05
N ALA A 49 9.57 25.57 -1.66
CA ALA A 49 11.01 25.82 -1.61
C ALA A 49 11.62 25.13 -0.37
N PRO A 50 12.89 24.68 -0.42
CA PRO A 50 13.50 23.91 0.65
C PRO A 50 14.13 24.82 1.69
N SER A 51 13.96 24.54 3.00
CA SER A 51 14.85 25.07 4.03
C SER A 51 14.84 24.28 5.35
N ARG A 52 16.01 23.69 5.61
CA ARG A 52 16.82 23.74 6.85
C ARG A 52 16.30 23.12 8.16
N LEU A 53 17.16 22.22 8.65
CA LEU A 53 17.34 21.69 10.00
C LEU A 53 16.95 22.66 11.13
N ARG A 54 16.13 22.19 12.07
CA ARG A 54 16.10 22.69 13.45
C ARG A 54 15.84 21.55 14.44
N THR A 55 16.63 21.60 15.50
CA THR A 55 16.85 20.67 16.62
C THR A 55 15.62 20.49 17.51
N ALA A 56 15.57 19.35 18.19
CA ALA A 56 14.48 18.87 19.04
C ALA A 56 14.37 19.57 20.40
N GLU A 57 13.12 19.79 20.86
CA GLU A 57 12.74 20.00 22.25
C GLU A 57 11.44 19.23 22.59
N PRO A 58 11.16 18.95 23.89
CA PRO A 58 10.29 17.85 24.33
C PRO A 58 8.77 18.10 24.17
N GLN A 59 8.02 17.02 23.95
CA GLN A 59 6.57 17.02 23.73
C GLN A 59 5.76 17.19 25.04
N GLU A 60 4.95 18.25 25.10
CA GLU A 60 3.76 18.37 25.96
C GLU A 60 2.58 17.54 25.41
N PRO A 61 1.66 17.05 26.27
CA PRO A 61 0.58 16.15 25.86
C PRO A 61 -0.46 16.78 24.94
N PHE A 62 -0.86 15.99 23.94
CA PHE A 62 -1.79 16.31 22.86
C PHE A 62 -3.19 16.73 23.37
N GLN A 63 -3.49 18.03 23.30
CA GLN A 63 -4.83 18.58 23.48
C GLN A 63 -5.62 18.49 22.16
N VAL A 64 -6.76 17.81 22.20
CA VAL A 64 -7.69 17.68 21.07
C VAL A 64 -8.26 19.07 20.72
N ARG A 65 -7.85 19.63 19.59
CA ARG A 65 -8.44 20.88 19.06
C ARG A 65 -9.88 20.63 18.63
N ALA A 66 -10.81 21.25 19.34
CA ALA A 66 -12.23 21.31 18.98
C ALA A 66 -12.42 21.86 17.56
N TRP A 67 -13.15 21.12 16.73
CA TRP A 67 -13.55 21.57 15.40
C TRP A 67 -14.53 22.74 15.54
N LYS A 68 -14.12 23.94 15.14
CA LYS A 68 -14.99 25.11 15.06
C LYS A 68 -15.88 24.99 13.81
N LYS A 69 -17.20 25.00 14.02
CA LYS A 69 -18.21 25.12 12.96
C LYS A 69 -17.97 26.39 12.12
N PRO A 70 -18.00 26.36 10.78
CA PRO A 70 -17.99 27.58 9.99
C PRO A 70 -19.28 28.36 10.20
N ARG A 71 -19.16 29.64 10.57
CA ARG A 71 -20.27 30.61 10.58
C ARG A 71 -20.65 30.92 9.13
N LEU A 72 -21.89 30.63 8.74
CA LEU A 72 -22.49 31.16 7.52
C LEU A 72 -23.15 32.50 7.86
N THR A 73 -22.43 33.59 7.62
CA THR A 73 -23.03 34.92 7.45
C THR A 73 -22.22 35.67 6.41
N GLU A 74 -22.65 35.61 5.15
CA GLU A 74 -22.36 36.66 4.17
C GLU A 74 -23.60 36.84 3.29
N VAL A 75 -24.28 37.94 3.57
CA VAL A 75 -25.35 38.53 2.75
C VAL A 75 -24.66 39.24 1.60
N VAL A 76 -24.83 38.76 0.37
CA VAL A 76 -24.51 39.53 -0.83
C VAL A 76 -25.79 40.16 -1.33
N GLN A 77 -25.85 41.49 -1.19
CA GLN A 77 -26.87 42.36 -1.76
C GLN A 77 -26.66 42.46 -3.28
N VAL A 78 -27.73 42.28 -4.06
CA VAL A 78 -27.80 42.73 -5.46
C VAL A 78 -29.01 43.66 -5.59
N GLY A 79 -28.72 44.85 -6.11
CA GLY A 79 -29.55 46.05 -6.06
C GLY A 79 -30.94 45.93 -6.68
N LYS A 80 -31.88 46.61 -6.02
CA LYS A 80 -33.24 46.84 -6.48
C LYS A 80 -33.25 48.16 -7.23
N ALA A 81 -33.32 48.11 -8.55
CA ALA A 81 -33.62 49.28 -9.37
C ALA A 81 -35.12 49.56 -9.30
N GLU A 82 -35.45 50.79 -8.94
CA GLU A 82 -36.78 51.40 -8.96
C GLU A 82 -37.18 51.76 -10.39
N PRO A 83 -38.47 51.61 -10.74
CA PRO A 83 -39.10 52.67 -11.53
C PRO A 83 -40.49 53.03 -10.98
N GLU A 84 -40.64 54.30 -10.63
CA GLU A 84 -41.88 55.09 -10.68
C GLU A 84 -41.93 55.84 -12.03
N PRO A 85 -43.02 56.53 -12.43
CA PRO A 85 -44.46 56.26 -12.32
C PRO A 85 -45.07 56.06 -13.72
N ARG A 86 -46.22 55.40 -13.88
CA ARG A 86 -47.10 55.70 -15.02
C ARG A 86 -48.58 55.73 -14.64
N SER A 87 -49.15 56.87 -14.99
CA SER A 87 -50.52 57.34 -14.84
C SER A 87 -51.56 56.43 -15.49
N LYS A 88 -52.76 56.46 -14.89
CA LYS A 88 -54.05 56.01 -15.42
C LYS A 88 -54.26 56.40 -16.89
N VAL A 89 -54.68 55.45 -17.71
CA VAL A 89 -55.56 55.69 -18.87
C VAL A 89 -56.57 54.54 -18.95
N GLU A 90 -57.84 54.91 -19.05
CA GLU A 90 -59.00 54.03 -19.16
C GLU A 90 -59.13 53.37 -20.54
N THR A 91 -59.65 52.14 -20.51
CA THR A 91 -60.56 51.45 -21.45
C THR A 91 -60.40 51.64 -22.97
N THR A 92 -60.18 50.52 -23.69
CA THR A 92 -61.12 49.96 -24.68
C THR A 92 -60.57 48.64 -25.23
N VAL A 93 -61.14 47.50 -24.81
CA VAL A 93 -61.10 46.27 -25.61
C VAL A 93 -62.52 45.99 -26.04
N ASN A 94 -62.77 46.19 -27.33
CA ASN A 94 -63.99 45.78 -28.00
C ASN A 94 -64.06 44.24 -27.93
N GLU A 95 -65.20 43.73 -27.50
CA GLU A 95 -65.47 42.31 -27.32
C GLU A 95 -65.31 41.55 -28.65
N LYS A 96 -64.66 40.39 -28.58
CA LYS A 96 -65.30 39.07 -28.79
C LYS A 96 -64.22 38.01 -29.01
N ASN A 97 -63.95 37.19 -27.98
CA ASN A 97 -64.09 35.75 -28.16
C ASN A 97 -64.17 34.99 -26.83
N THR A 98 -65.26 34.24 -26.68
CA THR A 98 -65.84 33.68 -25.47
C THR A 98 -65.27 32.32 -25.04
N ASN A 99 -63.98 32.07 -25.27
CA ASN A 99 -63.30 30.86 -24.77
C ASN A 99 -62.20 31.15 -23.72
N SER A 100 -61.99 32.42 -23.35
CA SER A 100 -60.89 32.81 -22.46
C SER A 100 -61.07 32.37 -21.01
N GLY A 101 -62.32 32.27 -20.50
CA GLY A 101 -62.59 31.95 -19.09
C GLY A 101 -62.30 30.50 -18.70
N ASN A 102 -62.72 29.54 -19.52
CA ASN A 102 -62.47 28.11 -19.28
C ASN A 102 -61.00 27.75 -19.46
N VAL A 103 -60.34 28.34 -20.46
CA VAL A 103 -58.90 28.15 -20.71
C VAL A 103 -58.07 28.78 -19.58
N ALA A 104 -58.41 29.98 -19.12
CA ALA A 104 -57.74 30.61 -17.99
C ALA A 104 -57.91 29.83 -16.68
N SER A 105 -59.11 29.28 -16.43
CA SER A 105 -59.40 28.41 -15.28
C SER A 105 -58.57 27.12 -15.31
N LEU A 106 -58.50 26.44 -16.46
CA LEU A 106 -57.67 25.23 -16.62
C LEU A 106 -56.17 25.51 -16.47
N ILE A 107 -55.69 26.66 -16.95
CA ILE A 107 -54.31 27.11 -16.75
C ILE A 107 -54.05 27.40 -15.26
N ALA A 108 -54.99 28.02 -14.55
CA ALA A 108 -54.88 28.28 -13.11
C ALA A 108 -54.85 26.98 -12.30
N LEU A 109 -55.73 26.02 -12.61
CA LEU A 109 -55.76 24.70 -11.98
C LEU A 109 -54.47 23.90 -12.24
N GLY A 110 -53.95 23.94 -13.48
CA GLY A 110 -52.67 23.32 -13.83
C GLY A 110 -51.48 23.96 -13.09
N LYS A 111 -51.48 25.28 -12.93
CA LYS A 111 -50.47 26.01 -12.13
C LYS A 111 -50.52 25.61 -10.66
N GLU A 112 -51.70 25.42 -10.09
CA GLU A 112 -51.85 25.00 -8.68
C GLU A 112 -51.42 23.54 -8.48
N SER A 113 -51.78 22.64 -9.41
CA SER A 113 -51.30 21.25 -9.41
C SER A 113 -49.76 21.17 -9.48
N LEU A 114 -49.12 21.98 -10.32
CA LEU A 114 -47.66 22.06 -10.40
C LEU A 114 -47.02 22.62 -9.12
N ARG A 115 -47.67 23.57 -8.44
CA ARG A 115 -47.19 24.10 -7.15
C ARG A 115 -47.26 23.03 -6.07
N GLU A 116 -48.36 22.28 -6.01
CA GLU A 116 -48.54 21.21 -5.04
C GLU A 116 -47.55 20.06 -5.30
N ALA A 117 -47.32 19.69 -6.57
CA ALA A 117 -46.28 18.73 -6.95
C ALA A 117 -44.86 19.20 -6.53
N ARG A 118 -44.55 20.49 -6.68
CA ARG A 118 -43.26 21.06 -6.21
C ARG A 118 -43.14 21.00 -4.69
N ARG A 119 -44.20 21.32 -3.94
CA ARG A 119 -44.21 21.20 -2.48
C ARG A 119 -44.00 19.74 -2.04
N GLN A 120 -44.68 18.80 -2.68
CA GLN A 120 -44.55 17.38 -2.38
C GLN A 120 -43.14 16.86 -2.71
N ASN A 121 -42.56 17.27 -3.84
CA ASN A 121 -41.17 16.93 -4.18
C ASN A 121 -40.17 17.55 -3.20
N GLN A 122 -40.36 18.79 -2.77
CA GLN A 122 -39.51 19.41 -1.74
C GLN A 122 -39.62 18.67 -0.40
N ARG A 123 -40.84 18.25 0.01
CA ARG A 123 -41.03 17.43 1.22
C ARG A 123 -40.31 16.09 1.11
N ARG A 124 -40.45 15.40 -0.03
CA ARG A 124 -39.73 14.13 -0.29
C ARG A 124 -38.22 14.32 -0.31
N TYR A 125 -37.73 15.40 -0.92
CA TYR A 125 -36.30 15.72 -0.96
C TYR A 125 -35.74 15.94 0.45
N ARG A 126 -36.43 16.75 1.27
CA ARG A 126 -36.03 17.00 2.66
C ARG A 126 -36.07 15.72 3.49
N LYS A 127 -37.10 14.90 3.32
CA LYS A 127 -37.19 13.60 3.99
C LYS A 127 -36.05 12.67 3.58
N LYS A 128 -35.76 12.53 2.28
CA LYS A 128 -34.65 11.72 1.78
C LYS A 128 -33.29 12.20 2.32
N GLN A 129 -33.07 13.51 2.38
CA GLN A 129 -31.86 14.11 2.97
C GLN A 129 -31.75 13.76 4.46
N HIS A 130 -32.84 13.86 5.21
CA HIS A 130 -32.88 13.51 6.64
C HIS A 130 -32.64 12.01 6.87
N ASP A 131 -33.36 11.14 6.13
CA ASP A 131 -33.21 9.69 6.23
C ASP A 131 -31.77 9.26 5.90
N ASN A 132 -31.15 9.88 4.89
CA ASN A 132 -29.74 9.63 4.55
C ASN A 132 -28.78 10.07 5.67
N MET A 133 -29.01 11.25 6.26
CA MET A 133 -28.22 11.75 7.39
C MET A 133 -28.30 10.79 8.58
N VAL A 134 -29.50 10.32 8.93
CA VAL A 134 -29.71 9.37 10.04
C VAL A 134 -29.04 8.03 9.73
N SER A 135 -29.15 7.53 8.51
CA SER A 135 -28.48 6.30 8.09
C SER A 135 -26.96 6.40 8.21
N LEU A 136 -26.38 7.53 7.75
CA LEU A 136 -24.94 7.78 7.86
C LEU A 136 -24.50 7.85 9.33
N GLU A 137 -25.28 8.50 10.19
CA GLU A 137 -24.98 8.59 11.63
C GLU A 137 -24.98 7.20 12.28
N GLN A 138 -25.96 6.34 11.95
CA GLN A 138 -26.02 4.96 12.40
C GLN A 138 -24.81 4.13 11.93
N GLU A 139 -24.41 4.27 10.66
CA GLU A 139 -23.21 3.61 10.12
C GLU A 139 -21.94 4.09 10.81
N THR A 140 -21.77 5.39 11.05
CA THR A 140 -20.61 5.93 11.78
C THR A 140 -20.54 5.41 13.20
N ASN A 141 -21.68 5.36 13.91
CA ASN A 141 -21.73 4.83 15.27
C ASN A 141 -21.40 3.33 15.30
N LYS A 142 -21.90 2.57 14.32
CA LYS A 142 -21.56 1.14 14.16
C LYS A 142 -20.06 0.95 13.91
N LEU A 143 -19.45 1.75 13.04
CA LEU A 143 -18.01 1.67 12.76
C LEU A 143 -17.17 2.06 13.99
N GLN A 144 -17.58 3.10 14.73
CA GLN A 144 -16.92 3.49 15.98
C GLN A 144 -16.96 2.36 17.01
N LEU A 145 -18.12 1.70 17.17
CA LEU A 145 -18.25 0.56 18.07
C LEU A 145 -17.37 -0.62 17.62
N GLN A 146 -17.28 -0.88 16.32
CA GLN A 146 -16.39 -1.93 15.78
C GLN A 146 -14.92 -1.61 16.02
N ILE A 147 -14.50 -0.35 15.82
CA ILE A 147 -13.14 0.10 16.13
C ILE A 147 -12.85 -0.12 17.61
N GLU A 148 -13.75 0.32 18.50
CA GLU A 148 -13.56 0.16 19.94
C GLU A 148 -13.46 -1.32 20.33
N GLN A 149 -14.34 -2.18 19.79
CA GLN A 149 -14.29 -3.63 20.01
C GLN A 149 -12.97 -4.25 19.52
N LEU A 150 -12.49 -3.86 18.33
CA LEU A 150 -11.22 -4.34 17.79
C LEU A 150 -10.03 -3.84 18.63
N GLU A 151 -10.07 -2.60 19.10
CA GLU A 151 -9.06 -2.04 20.00
C GLU A 151 -9.06 -2.72 21.37
N GLN A 152 -10.23 -3.04 21.92
CA GLN A 152 -10.36 -3.82 23.15
C GLN A 152 -9.81 -5.23 22.98
N ARG A 153 -10.14 -5.92 21.87
CA ARG A 153 -9.57 -7.24 21.53
C ARG A 153 -8.04 -7.17 21.41
N ARG A 154 -7.52 -6.17 20.68
CA ARG A 154 -6.07 -5.94 20.56
C ARG A 154 -5.42 -5.70 21.92
N ARG A 155 -6.03 -4.87 22.77
CA ARG A 155 -5.54 -4.60 24.14
C ARG A 155 -5.60 -5.84 25.03
N ALA A 156 -6.57 -6.73 24.87
CA ALA A 156 -6.65 -7.99 25.62
C ALA A 156 -5.57 -9.01 25.18
N ILE A 157 -5.18 -9.00 23.91
CA ILE A 157 -4.09 -9.83 23.36
C ILE A 157 -2.71 -9.28 23.75
N SER A 158 -2.58 -7.95 23.87
CA SER A 158 -1.27 -7.29 24.10
C SER A 158 -0.54 -7.65 25.42
N PRO A 159 -1.21 -7.95 26.55
CA PRO A 159 -0.54 -8.44 27.76
C PRO A 159 -0.39 -9.97 27.79
N THR A 160 -1.20 -10.74 27.06
CA THR A 160 -1.08 -12.22 26.99
C THR A 160 0.04 -12.67 26.05
N VAL A 161 0.46 -11.83 25.10
CA VAL A 161 1.66 -12.02 24.25
C VAL A 161 2.94 -11.52 24.96
N ARG A 162 2.82 -10.97 26.17
CA ARG A 162 3.95 -10.44 26.95
C ARG A 162 4.59 -11.49 27.87
N GLY A 163 4.36 -12.77 27.58
CA GLY A 163 5.03 -13.90 28.19
C GLY A 163 5.81 -14.65 27.11
N ASP A 164 7.14 -14.65 27.26
CA ASP A 164 8.15 -15.31 26.45
C ASP A 164 8.29 -14.87 24.99
N ASP A 165 9.53 -15.02 24.51
CA ASP A 165 10.00 -14.90 23.14
C ASP A 165 9.23 -15.83 22.18
N CYS A 166 7.93 -15.60 22.00
CA CYS A 166 7.15 -16.37 21.06
C CYS A 166 7.70 -16.08 19.66
N TYR A 167 8.01 -17.12 18.92
CA TYR A 167 8.67 -17.06 17.61
C TYR A 167 8.14 -15.98 16.64
N TRP A 168 6.86 -15.62 16.70
CA TRP A 168 6.28 -14.48 15.98
C TRP A 168 6.97 -13.15 16.28
N SER A 169 7.25 -12.85 17.56
CA SER A 169 7.90 -11.60 17.96
C SER A 169 9.33 -11.52 17.42
N VAL A 170 10.06 -12.64 17.44
CA VAL A 170 11.41 -12.76 16.87
C VAL A 170 11.39 -12.44 15.38
N VAL A 171 10.46 -13.02 14.61
CA VAL A 171 10.37 -12.79 13.17
C VAL A 171 9.96 -11.35 12.85
N VAL A 172 8.98 -10.79 13.58
CA VAL A 172 8.58 -9.38 13.40
C VAL A 172 9.74 -8.44 13.75
N GLU A 173 10.47 -8.73 14.82
CA GLU A 173 11.65 -7.95 15.20
C GLU A 173 12.77 -8.05 14.18
N TYR A 174 13.01 -9.22 13.59
CA TYR A 174 13.94 -9.41 12.49
C TYR A 174 13.64 -8.44 11.34
N PHE A 175 12.41 -8.42 10.83
CA PHE A 175 12.03 -7.50 9.75
C PHE A 175 12.12 -6.03 10.16
N ARG A 176 11.79 -5.71 11.40
CA ARG A 176 11.92 -4.34 11.93
C ARG A 176 13.38 -3.87 11.92
N LEU A 177 14.30 -4.71 12.39
CA LEU A 177 15.73 -4.37 12.50
C LEU A 177 16.43 -4.35 11.14
N PHE A 178 16.09 -5.26 10.23
CA PHE A 178 16.72 -5.37 8.91
C PHE A 178 15.96 -4.61 7.80
N LYS A 179 14.98 -3.78 8.17
CA LYS A 179 14.16 -2.99 7.22
C LYS A 179 14.97 -2.18 6.23
N LEU A 180 16.13 -1.67 6.62
CA LEU A 180 17.03 -0.87 5.77
C LEU A 180 18.33 -1.63 5.43
N GLY A 181 18.34 -2.95 5.65
CA GLY A 181 19.54 -3.76 5.60
C GLY A 181 20.35 -3.71 6.91
N LEU A 182 21.61 -4.08 6.80
CA LEU A 182 22.60 -4.06 7.86
C LEU A 182 23.01 -2.62 8.19
N MET A 183 22.82 -2.23 9.44
CA MET A 183 23.22 -0.92 9.93
C MET A 183 24.60 -1.06 10.54
N GLU A 184 25.60 -0.47 9.90
CA GLU A 184 26.97 -0.44 10.41
C GLU A 184 27.25 0.93 11.06
N GLN A 185 27.72 0.90 12.31
CA GLN A 185 28.10 2.07 13.10
C GLN A 185 29.63 2.23 13.10
N PRO A 186 30.16 3.47 13.22
CA PRO A 186 31.60 3.67 13.36
C PRO A 186 32.12 2.90 14.58
N SER A 187 33.17 2.10 14.39
CA SER A 187 33.75 1.32 15.47
C SER A 187 34.20 2.23 16.61
N THR A 188 33.89 1.87 17.85
CA THR A 188 34.42 2.55 19.04
C THR A 188 35.85 2.16 19.37
N GLN A 189 36.41 1.16 18.66
CA GLN A 189 37.79 0.73 18.82
C GLN A 189 38.74 1.70 18.10
N GLN A 190 39.69 2.26 18.86
CA GLN A 190 40.78 3.06 18.31
C GLN A 190 41.72 2.17 17.49
N LEU A 191 41.64 2.27 16.17
CA LEU A 191 42.57 1.59 15.26
C LEU A 191 43.78 2.51 14.99
N PRO A 192 45.01 1.97 14.84
CA PRO A 192 46.18 2.77 14.49
C PRO A 192 45.96 3.59 13.21
N SER A 193 46.55 4.78 13.19
CA SER A 193 46.24 5.98 12.39
C SER A 193 46.17 5.87 10.85
N ASN A 194 46.34 4.68 10.27
CA ASN A 194 46.50 4.49 8.83
C ASN A 194 45.50 3.47 8.23
N ALA A 195 44.54 2.98 9.01
CA ALA A 195 43.52 2.03 8.54
C ALA A 195 42.17 2.73 8.35
N THR A 196 41.43 2.34 7.30
CA THR A 196 40.03 2.74 7.10
C THR A 196 39.24 2.50 8.40
N PRO A 197 38.39 3.46 8.84
CA PRO A 197 37.63 3.31 10.06
C PRO A 197 36.76 2.06 9.95
N ALA A 198 37.01 1.13 10.85
CA ALA A 198 36.21 -0.07 10.97
C ALA A 198 34.76 0.31 11.26
N LYS A 199 33.81 -0.44 10.70
CA LYS A 199 32.41 -0.29 11.08
C LYS A 199 31.91 -1.58 11.68
N ASP A 200 31.30 -1.45 12.84
CA ASP A 200 30.72 -2.56 13.58
C ASP A 200 29.23 -2.65 13.27
N ILE A 201 28.69 -3.86 13.22
CA ILE A 201 27.26 -4.06 13.04
C ILE A 201 26.54 -3.52 14.26
N SER A 202 25.38 -2.91 14.05
CA SER A 202 24.50 -2.45 15.13
C SER A 202 24.34 -3.55 16.19
N SER A 203 24.62 -3.20 17.45
CA SER A 203 24.53 -4.13 18.57
C SER A 203 23.15 -4.79 18.67
N ALA A 204 22.07 -4.09 18.33
CA ALA A 204 20.71 -4.67 18.32
C ALA A 204 20.54 -5.76 17.24
N GLN A 205 21.06 -5.54 16.04
CA GLN A 205 21.03 -6.53 14.95
C GLN A 205 21.88 -7.74 15.29
N LEU A 206 23.10 -7.54 15.79
CA LEU A 206 23.96 -8.64 16.26
C LEU A 206 23.33 -9.42 17.40
N ASN A 207 22.79 -8.73 18.40
CA ASN A 207 22.17 -9.38 19.55
C ASN A 207 20.99 -10.25 19.12
N LEU A 208 20.12 -9.77 18.20
CA LEU A 208 19.04 -10.60 17.68
C LEU A 208 19.59 -11.85 16.99
N LEU A 209 20.55 -11.69 16.07
CA LEU A 209 21.11 -12.81 15.32
C LEU A 209 21.78 -13.84 16.23
N CYS A 210 22.62 -13.42 17.18
CA CYS A 210 23.34 -14.32 18.06
C CYS A 210 22.46 -14.95 19.16
N SER A 211 21.36 -14.30 19.56
CA SER A 211 20.51 -14.79 20.65
C SER A 211 19.28 -15.56 20.19
N LYS A 212 18.78 -15.32 18.97
CA LYS A 212 17.52 -15.89 18.48
C LYS A 212 17.64 -16.80 17.27
N LEU A 213 18.80 -16.87 16.61
CA LEU A 213 19.07 -17.86 15.56
C LEU A 213 19.98 -18.95 16.10
N ALA A 214 19.78 -20.18 15.61
CA ALA A 214 20.69 -21.27 15.88
C ALA A 214 22.08 -20.98 15.30
N GLN A 215 23.15 -21.43 15.96
CA GLN A 215 24.52 -21.26 15.47
C GLN A 215 24.72 -21.88 14.08
N ASP A 216 23.94 -22.91 13.78
CA ASP A 216 23.92 -23.67 12.54
C ASP A 216 22.65 -23.38 11.71
N VAL A 217 22.04 -22.20 11.88
CA VAL A 217 20.85 -21.77 11.13
C VAL A 217 21.05 -21.94 9.61
N ALA A 218 20.11 -22.59 8.94
CA ALA A 218 20.17 -22.78 7.49
C ALA A 218 19.76 -21.50 6.73
N LEU A 219 20.47 -21.19 5.65
CA LEU A 219 20.17 -20.11 4.71
C LEU A 219 20.16 -20.63 3.27
N ASN A 220 19.63 -19.81 2.35
CA ASN A 220 19.65 -20.08 0.91
C ASN A 220 21.04 -20.50 0.40
N GLU A 221 22.10 -19.82 0.83
CA GLU A 221 23.45 -20.01 0.28
C GLU A 221 24.46 -20.62 1.25
N GLY A 222 24.03 -21.03 2.45
CA GLY A 222 24.97 -21.50 3.46
C GLY A 222 24.34 -21.78 4.82
N ARG A 223 25.17 -21.79 5.86
CA ARG A 223 24.77 -22.12 7.22
C ARG A 223 25.48 -21.23 8.23
N GLY A 224 24.76 -20.90 9.30
CA GLY A 224 25.26 -20.20 10.47
C GLY A 224 25.04 -18.69 10.44
N VAL A 225 25.20 -18.08 11.61
CA VAL A 225 24.94 -16.64 11.81
C VAL A 225 25.83 -15.76 10.94
N ASP A 226 27.09 -16.16 10.72
CA ASP A 226 28.01 -15.42 9.84
C ASP A 226 27.51 -15.36 8.39
N ALA A 227 26.87 -16.44 7.90
CA ALA A 227 26.28 -16.45 6.56
C ALA A 227 25.10 -15.45 6.46
N VAL A 228 24.28 -15.33 7.52
CA VAL A 228 23.21 -14.32 7.61
C VAL A 228 23.79 -12.92 7.53
N ILE A 229 24.80 -12.64 8.35
CA ILE A 229 25.49 -11.35 8.39
C ILE A 229 26.08 -11.02 7.02
N TYR A 230 26.76 -11.98 6.39
CA TYR A 230 27.39 -11.78 5.10
C TYR A 230 26.38 -11.51 3.98
N SER A 231 25.24 -12.22 3.97
CA SER A 231 24.14 -11.96 3.04
C SER A 231 23.61 -10.53 3.19
N TRP A 232 23.38 -10.10 4.44
CA TRP A 232 22.95 -8.74 4.74
C TRP A 232 23.98 -7.68 4.37
N ARG A 233 25.27 -7.93 4.63
CA ARG A 233 26.37 -7.05 4.19
C ARG A 233 26.33 -6.86 2.68
N ARG A 234 26.21 -7.94 1.90
CA ARG A 234 26.14 -7.84 0.43
C ARG A 234 24.94 -7.06 -0.04
N ALA A 235 23.75 -7.33 0.51
CA ALA A 235 22.54 -6.61 0.10
C ALA A 235 22.64 -5.11 0.41
N SER A 236 23.06 -4.77 1.63
CA SER A 236 23.13 -3.39 2.13
C SER A 236 24.29 -2.62 1.52
N PHE A 237 25.39 -3.32 1.24
CA PHE A 237 26.47 -2.76 0.48
C PHE A 237 25.96 -2.60 -0.94
N TRP A 238 25.80 -3.63 -1.77
CA TRP A 238 25.66 -3.55 -3.24
C TRP A 238 24.44 -2.81 -3.80
N PHE A 239 23.39 -2.63 -3.00
CA PHE A 239 22.17 -1.98 -3.45
C PHE A 239 21.95 -0.65 -2.72
N GLN A 240 21.65 0.42 -3.47
CA GLN A 240 21.32 1.72 -2.88
C GLN A 240 19.85 1.75 -2.45
N ASP A 241 19.52 2.52 -1.42
CA ASP A 241 18.15 2.69 -0.91
C ASP A 241 17.43 1.35 -0.69
N PHE A 242 18.18 0.37 -0.18
CA PHE A 242 17.69 -0.96 0.11
C PHE A 242 16.63 -0.88 1.20
N ARG A 243 15.49 -1.54 0.97
CA ARG A 243 14.40 -1.62 1.92
C ARG A 243 13.68 -2.95 1.84
N LEU A 244 13.54 -3.62 2.98
CA LEU A 244 12.76 -4.83 3.16
C LEU A 244 11.53 -4.53 4.02
N GLU A 245 10.34 -4.86 3.53
CA GLU A 245 9.07 -4.66 4.22
C GLU A 245 8.35 -6.00 4.42
N LEU A 246 7.82 -6.20 5.62
CA LEU A 246 6.90 -7.30 5.93
C LEU A 246 5.48 -6.87 5.56
N GLU A 247 4.87 -7.54 4.57
CA GLU A 247 3.50 -7.27 4.13
C GLU A 247 2.49 -8.17 4.85
N ASP A 248 2.85 -9.44 5.06
CA ASP A 248 2.01 -10.42 5.77
C ASP A 248 2.89 -11.45 6.49
N LEU A 249 2.36 -12.05 7.54
CA LEU A 249 3.03 -13.10 8.31
C LEU A 249 1.98 -14.12 8.74
N HIS A 250 2.17 -15.36 8.31
CA HIS A 250 1.24 -16.45 8.63
C HIS A 250 1.98 -17.74 8.98
N LYS A 251 1.26 -18.62 9.66
CA LYS A 251 1.76 -19.91 10.11
C LYS A 251 1.68 -20.94 9.00
N GLU A 252 2.76 -21.67 8.79
CA GLU A 252 2.82 -22.82 7.90
C GLU A 252 3.28 -24.03 8.73
N GLY A 253 2.40 -25.01 8.93
CA GLY A 253 2.70 -26.16 9.80
C GLY A 253 2.81 -25.81 11.29
N ALA A 254 3.39 -26.69 12.10
CA ALA A 254 3.40 -26.53 13.56
C ALA A 254 4.41 -25.48 14.05
N ASN A 255 5.61 -25.47 13.45
CA ASN A 255 6.77 -24.71 13.91
C ASN A 255 7.41 -23.86 12.80
N ALA A 256 6.66 -23.46 11.78
CA ALA A 256 7.18 -22.59 10.74
C ALA A 256 6.27 -21.40 10.47
N LEU A 257 6.90 -20.32 10.03
CA LEU A 257 6.25 -19.08 9.62
C LEU A 257 6.69 -18.73 8.21
N VAL A 258 5.73 -18.26 7.42
CA VAL A 258 6.00 -17.65 6.13
C VAL A 258 5.68 -16.17 6.22
N ALA A 259 6.69 -15.37 5.92
CA ALA A 259 6.57 -13.93 5.77
C ALA A 259 6.43 -13.59 4.28
N VAL A 260 5.38 -12.88 3.91
CA VAL A 260 5.29 -12.24 2.59
C VAL A 260 5.98 -10.89 2.68
N THR A 261 6.95 -10.68 1.79
CA THR A 261 7.84 -9.53 1.86
C THR A 261 7.83 -8.73 0.57
N LYS A 262 8.16 -7.46 0.71
CA LYS A 262 8.43 -6.55 -0.40
C LYS A 262 9.82 -5.97 -0.23
N THR A 263 10.68 -6.24 -1.20
CA THR A 263 12.05 -5.75 -1.22
C THR A 263 12.20 -4.72 -2.32
N SER A 264 12.89 -3.62 -2.03
CA SER A 264 13.10 -2.56 -3.00
C SER A 264 14.45 -1.91 -2.86
N PHE A 265 15.08 -1.59 -3.99
CA PHE A 265 16.40 -0.98 -4.04
C PHE A 265 16.62 -0.27 -5.39
N THR A 266 17.66 0.56 -5.46
CA THR A 266 18.07 1.29 -6.66
C THR A 266 19.33 0.67 -7.25
N ILE A 267 19.32 0.39 -8.55
CA ILE A 267 20.49 -0.11 -9.29
C ILE A 267 21.43 1.07 -9.55
N THR A 268 22.66 0.97 -9.09
CA THR A 268 23.71 1.97 -9.29
C THR A 268 24.81 1.43 -10.18
N GLU A 269 25.74 2.29 -10.60
CA GLU A 269 26.96 1.88 -11.29
C GLU A 269 27.72 0.80 -10.50
N ARG A 270 27.80 0.98 -9.18
CA ARG A 270 28.43 0.02 -8.28
C ARG A 270 27.66 -1.31 -8.24
N THR A 271 26.34 -1.28 -8.29
CA THR A 271 25.53 -2.49 -8.41
C THR A 271 25.84 -3.22 -9.72
N LEU A 272 25.85 -2.52 -10.85
CA LEU A 272 26.15 -3.13 -12.16
C LEU A 272 27.53 -3.76 -12.18
N ARG A 273 28.56 -3.03 -11.72
CA ARG A 273 29.94 -3.50 -11.67
C ARG A 273 30.15 -4.76 -10.81
N ASN A 274 29.48 -4.85 -9.67
CA ASN A 274 29.78 -5.91 -8.69
C ASN A 274 28.75 -7.03 -8.67
N VAL A 275 27.48 -6.75 -9.00
CA VAL A 275 26.39 -7.72 -9.00
C VAL A 275 26.16 -8.33 -10.38
N PHE A 276 26.32 -7.52 -11.44
CA PHE A 276 26.09 -7.92 -12.83
C PHE A 276 27.35 -7.70 -13.71
N PRO A 277 28.51 -8.27 -13.34
CA PRO A 277 29.77 -7.97 -14.01
C PRO A 277 29.75 -8.30 -15.50
N GLY A 278 28.97 -9.31 -15.91
CA GLY A 278 28.87 -9.70 -17.33
C GLY A 278 28.44 -8.58 -18.28
N ILE A 279 27.48 -7.74 -17.87
CA ILE A 279 27.07 -6.58 -18.67
C ILE A 279 27.94 -5.36 -18.42
N TRP A 280 28.59 -5.27 -17.26
CA TRP A 280 29.48 -4.17 -16.93
C TRP A 280 30.79 -4.25 -17.72
N ASP A 281 31.36 -5.44 -17.84
CA ASP A 281 32.60 -5.67 -18.59
C ASP A 281 32.38 -5.48 -20.09
N ASP A 282 31.16 -5.76 -20.56
CA ASP A 282 30.72 -5.64 -21.95
C ASP A 282 30.05 -4.28 -22.25
N ARG A 283 30.14 -3.31 -21.33
CA ARG A 283 29.46 -1.99 -21.44
C ARG A 283 29.92 -1.15 -22.64
N GLU A 284 31.06 -1.48 -23.23
CA GLU A 284 31.62 -0.79 -24.41
C GLU A 284 31.00 -1.29 -25.72
N SER A 285 30.34 -2.46 -25.71
CA SER A 285 29.55 -2.90 -26.86
C SER A 285 28.19 -2.20 -26.91
N GLU A 286 27.65 -2.00 -28.11
CA GLU A 286 26.32 -1.39 -28.31
C GLU A 286 25.23 -2.05 -27.46
N ALA A 287 25.26 -3.38 -27.38
CA ALA A 287 24.27 -4.12 -26.62
C ALA A 287 24.50 -4.04 -25.11
N GLY A 288 25.75 -4.08 -24.63
CA GLY A 288 26.04 -3.90 -23.21
C GLY A 288 25.72 -2.48 -22.73
N TYR A 289 26.09 -1.46 -23.52
CA TYR A 289 25.76 -0.06 -23.28
C TYR A 289 24.24 0.15 -23.15
N ALA A 290 23.46 -0.42 -24.06
CA ALA A 290 22.00 -0.35 -24.01
C ALA A 290 21.42 -0.98 -22.74
N LEU A 291 21.93 -2.13 -22.30
CA LEU A 291 21.48 -2.80 -21.07
C LEU A 291 21.85 -2.01 -19.81
N VAL A 292 23.08 -1.49 -19.74
CA VAL A 292 23.54 -0.65 -18.63
C VAL A 292 22.64 0.58 -18.51
N ASN A 293 22.34 1.27 -19.60
CA ASN A 293 21.46 2.46 -19.59
C ASN A 293 20.02 2.14 -19.20
N LYS A 294 19.49 0.96 -19.59
CA LYS A 294 18.15 0.54 -19.16
C LYS A 294 18.06 0.28 -17.66
N LEU A 295 19.12 -0.24 -17.05
CA LEU A 295 19.13 -0.65 -15.64
C LEU A 295 19.64 0.43 -14.68
N LEU A 296 20.58 1.26 -15.11
CA LEU A 296 21.20 2.27 -14.26
C LEU A 296 20.18 3.29 -13.74
N GLY A 297 20.18 3.53 -12.43
CA GLY A 297 19.26 4.44 -11.76
C GLY A 297 17.84 3.90 -11.59
N GLN A 298 17.54 2.69 -12.07
CA GLN A 298 16.21 2.11 -11.92
C GLN A 298 15.97 1.64 -10.48
N ARG A 299 14.75 1.93 -10.00
CA ARG A 299 14.26 1.39 -8.73
C ARG A 299 13.57 0.06 -8.97
N ILE A 300 14.15 -1.00 -8.46
CA ILE A 300 13.57 -2.35 -8.44
C ILE A 300 12.65 -2.47 -7.23
N VAL A 301 11.48 -3.07 -7.47
CA VAL A 301 10.54 -3.49 -6.45
C VAL A 301 10.14 -4.93 -6.77
N MET A 302 10.41 -5.83 -5.83
CA MET A 302 10.10 -7.25 -5.96
C MET A 302 9.34 -7.74 -4.75
N ARG A 303 8.51 -8.75 -4.97
CA ARG A 303 7.82 -9.48 -3.92
C ARG A 303 8.55 -10.77 -3.65
N GLY A 304 8.50 -11.19 -2.40
CA GLY A 304 9.16 -12.39 -1.95
C GLY A 304 8.44 -13.05 -0.81
N THR A 305 8.98 -14.20 -0.44
CA THR A 305 8.58 -14.95 0.73
C THR A 305 9.82 -15.30 1.53
N THR A 306 9.72 -15.25 2.84
CA THR A 306 10.78 -15.73 3.74
C THR A 306 10.18 -16.76 4.66
N PHE A 307 10.63 -18.00 4.48
CA PHE A 307 10.32 -19.12 5.34
C PHE A 307 11.25 -19.10 6.55
N PHE A 308 10.67 -19.24 7.71
CA PHE A 308 11.38 -19.41 8.95
C PHE A 308 10.96 -20.77 9.53
N GLU A 309 11.91 -21.48 10.12
CA GLU A 309 11.64 -22.67 10.92
C GLU A 309 12.11 -22.44 12.35
N TRP A 310 11.28 -22.86 13.30
CA TRP A 310 11.53 -22.71 14.73
C TRP A 310 11.87 -24.06 15.35
N ASP A 311 12.96 -24.11 16.11
CA ASP A 311 13.27 -25.22 17.00
C ASP A 311 12.65 -24.94 18.38
N PRO A 312 11.54 -25.62 18.76
CA PRO A 312 10.91 -25.42 20.05
C PRO A 312 11.76 -25.94 21.22
N THR A 313 12.74 -26.80 20.97
CA THR A 313 13.62 -27.36 22.02
C THR A 313 14.66 -26.33 22.44
N ARG A 314 15.20 -25.60 21.45
CA ARG A 314 16.23 -24.58 21.68
C ARG A 314 15.65 -23.18 21.84
N SER A 315 14.39 -22.99 21.47
CA SER A 315 13.76 -21.67 21.36
C SER A 315 14.55 -20.74 20.43
N LEU A 316 14.97 -21.26 19.28
CA LEU A 316 15.77 -20.57 18.27
C LEU A 316 15.23 -20.83 16.86
N VAL A 317 15.51 -19.91 15.94
CA VAL A 317 15.26 -20.10 14.50
C VAL A 317 16.32 -21.05 13.93
N SER A 318 15.91 -22.20 13.41
CA SER A 318 16.79 -23.22 12.82
C SER A 318 16.99 -23.05 11.31
N SER A 319 16.06 -22.39 10.62
CA SER A 319 16.11 -22.16 9.17
C SER A 319 15.53 -20.81 8.80
N LEU A 320 16.16 -20.15 7.82
CA LEU A 320 15.79 -18.86 7.24
C LEU A 320 16.01 -18.93 5.73
N ILE A 321 14.95 -19.19 4.95
CA ILE A 321 15.03 -19.32 3.50
C ILE A 321 14.17 -18.23 2.85
N ALA A 322 14.81 -17.31 2.14
CA ALA A 322 14.15 -16.19 1.47
C ALA A 322 14.19 -16.36 -0.05
N GLN A 323 13.08 -16.13 -0.73
CA GLN A 323 12.99 -16.07 -2.18
C GLN A 323 12.36 -14.74 -2.59
N SER A 324 12.86 -14.10 -3.65
CA SER A 324 12.24 -12.87 -4.19
C SER A 324 12.31 -12.82 -5.71
N ASP A 325 11.22 -12.41 -6.35
CA ASP A 325 11.13 -12.35 -7.81
C ASP A 325 11.86 -11.13 -8.38
N LEU A 326 13.17 -11.27 -8.60
CA LEU A 326 13.98 -10.27 -9.30
C LEU A 326 13.81 -10.39 -10.83
N LEU A 327 13.45 -11.57 -11.33
CA LEU A 327 13.25 -11.85 -12.75
C LEU A 327 12.22 -10.91 -13.38
N THR A 328 11.02 -10.85 -12.82
CA THR A 328 9.90 -10.09 -13.38
C THR A 328 10.19 -8.59 -13.51
N PRO A 329 10.67 -7.87 -12.48
CA PRO A 329 10.96 -6.45 -12.62
C PRO A 329 12.11 -6.19 -13.61
N VAL A 330 13.13 -7.04 -13.66
CA VAL A 330 14.22 -6.90 -14.66
C VAL A 330 13.70 -7.16 -16.08
N LEU A 331 12.89 -8.20 -16.29
CA LEU A 331 12.28 -8.50 -17.58
C LEU A 331 11.41 -7.34 -18.07
N ARG A 332 10.63 -6.70 -17.18
CA ARG A 332 9.83 -5.52 -17.53
C ARG A 332 10.68 -4.32 -17.98
N LEU A 333 11.86 -4.12 -17.39
CA LEU A 333 12.78 -3.05 -17.77
C LEU A 333 13.46 -3.33 -19.12
N LEU A 334 13.85 -4.58 -19.37
CA LEU A 334 14.62 -4.95 -20.56
C LEU A 334 13.73 -5.18 -21.78
N GLY A 335 12.53 -5.74 -21.57
CA GLY A 335 11.52 -6.00 -22.60
C GLY A 335 11.68 -7.32 -23.35
N CYS A 336 12.73 -8.10 -23.10
CA CYS A 336 12.90 -9.42 -23.70
C CYS A 336 13.74 -10.38 -22.84
N LEU A 337 13.52 -11.68 -23.00
CA LEU A 337 14.19 -12.72 -22.21
C LEU A 337 15.67 -12.89 -22.58
N LYS A 338 16.04 -12.66 -23.85
CA LYS A 338 17.43 -12.74 -24.31
C LYS A 338 18.34 -11.74 -23.59
N ASP A 339 17.84 -10.53 -23.36
CA ASP A 339 18.55 -9.50 -22.61
C ASP A 339 18.66 -9.86 -21.14
N VAL A 340 17.59 -10.42 -20.55
CA VAL A 340 17.59 -10.93 -19.18
C VAL A 340 18.64 -12.03 -19.00
N GLU A 341 18.71 -12.99 -19.92
CA GLU A 341 19.71 -14.05 -19.91
C GLU A 341 21.13 -13.47 -19.92
N ARG A 342 21.40 -12.44 -20.73
CA ARG A 342 22.71 -11.76 -20.76
C ARG A 342 23.03 -11.06 -19.44
N VAL A 343 22.04 -10.41 -18.81
CA VAL A 343 22.19 -9.74 -17.51
C VAL A 343 22.53 -10.76 -16.41
N PHE A 344 21.83 -11.89 -16.36
CA PHE A 344 22.03 -12.89 -15.32
C PHE A 344 23.16 -13.90 -15.61
N GLY A 345 23.64 -14.01 -16.86
CA GLY A 345 24.58 -15.06 -17.27
C GLY A 345 25.92 -15.08 -16.53
N LYS A 346 26.40 -13.92 -16.05
CA LYS A 346 27.56 -13.83 -15.15
C LYS A 346 27.24 -13.06 -13.86
N ALA A 347 25.96 -12.93 -13.52
CA ALA A 347 25.57 -12.25 -12.29
C ALA A 347 25.96 -13.09 -11.07
N ILE A 348 26.34 -12.43 -9.97
CA ILE A 348 26.57 -13.11 -8.69
C ILE A 348 25.27 -13.32 -7.90
N ILE A 349 24.13 -12.94 -8.48
CA ILE A 349 22.79 -13.09 -7.93
C ILE A 349 21.89 -13.80 -8.95
N SER A 350 21.02 -14.68 -8.46
CA SER A 350 20.04 -15.39 -9.28
C SER A 350 18.80 -14.53 -9.56
N PRO A 351 17.95 -14.92 -10.53
CA PRO A 351 16.66 -14.29 -10.75
C PRO A 351 15.67 -14.41 -9.56
N ASP A 352 15.93 -15.34 -8.65
CA ASP A 352 15.20 -15.52 -7.38
C ASP A 352 15.79 -14.72 -6.20
N PHE A 353 16.75 -13.83 -6.49
CA PHE A 353 17.46 -13.00 -5.52
C PHE A 353 18.32 -13.78 -4.52
N HIS A 354 18.85 -14.94 -4.92
CA HIS A 354 19.82 -15.70 -4.12
C HIS A 354 21.24 -15.41 -4.59
N TRP A 355 22.20 -15.40 -3.68
CA TRP A 355 23.60 -15.22 -4.06
C TRP A 355 24.20 -16.52 -4.62
N THR A 356 24.95 -16.44 -5.72
CA THR A 356 25.57 -17.63 -6.31
C THR A 356 26.80 -18.07 -5.49
N SER A 357 26.92 -19.38 -5.20
CA SER A 357 28.01 -19.95 -4.38
C SER A 357 29.42 -19.66 -4.91
N SER A 358 29.58 -19.52 -6.24
CA SER A 358 30.84 -19.17 -6.92
C SER A 358 31.46 -17.83 -6.50
N SER A 359 30.66 -16.95 -5.86
CA SER A 359 31.09 -15.63 -5.36
C SER A 359 31.78 -15.67 -3.99
N LEU A 360 31.76 -16.82 -3.31
CA LEU A 360 32.42 -17.01 -2.01
C LEU A 360 33.95 -17.02 -2.09
N ILE A 361 34.59 -16.88 -3.25
CA ILE A 361 36.06 -16.89 -3.35
C ILE A 361 36.60 -15.56 -3.90
N SER A 362 35.84 -14.89 -4.77
CA SER A 362 36.27 -13.63 -5.42
C SER A 362 35.85 -12.36 -4.66
N CYS A 363 34.81 -12.40 -3.82
CA CYS A 363 34.31 -11.20 -3.13
C CYS A 363 34.94 -10.93 -1.74
N TRP A 364 35.86 -11.78 -1.26
CA TRP A 364 36.50 -11.58 0.06
C TRP A 364 37.30 -10.28 0.16
N GLY A 365 37.84 -9.78 -0.97
CA GLY A 365 38.62 -8.54 -1.02
C GLY A 365 37.84 -7.26 -1.35
N CYS A 366 36.59 -7.35 -1.84
CA CYS A 366 35.83 -6.18 -2.30
C CYS A 366 34.82 -5.64 -1.28
N ILE A 367 34.54 -6.41 -0.22
CA ILE A 367 33.83 -5.94 0.97
C ILE A 367 34.93 -5.67 2.00
N PRO A 368 35.03 -4.47 2.61
CA PRO A 368 36.04 -4.21 3.64
C PRO A 368 36.03 -5.33 4.68
N SER A 369 37.09 -6.14 4.68
CA SER A 369 37.21 -7.29 5.55
C SER A 369 37.42 -6.79 6.97
N ILE A 370 36.44 -7.03 7.84
CA ILE A 370 36.67 -7.11 9.28
C ILE A 370 36.19 -8.49 9.70
N VAL A 371 37.03 -9.48 9.36
CA VAL A 371 37.04 -10.73 10.10
C VAL A 371 38.17 -10.60 11.10
N ARG A 372 37.83 -10.14 12.30
CA ARG A 372 38.52 -10.47 13.56
C ARG A 372 37.53 -10.30 14.70
N PHE A 373 36.63 -11.26 14.85
CA PHE A 373 35.98 -11.52 16.13
C PHE A 373 35.73 -13.01 16.23
N LEU A 374 36.71 -13.70 16.81
CA LEU A 374 36.61 -14.88 17.67
C LEU A 374 38.05 -15.31 17.98
N GLY A 375 38.61 -14.63 18.97
CA GLY A 375 39.66 -15.12 19.86
C GLY A 375 39.10 -15.04 21.27
#